data_AF-A0A8X7QAQ1-F1
#
_entry.id   AF-A0A8X7QAQ1-F1
#
_cell.length_a   1.000
_cell.length_b   1.000
_cell.length_c   1.000
_cell.angle_alpha   90.00
_cell.angle_beta   90.00
_cell.angle_gamma   90.00
#
_symmetry.space_group_name_H-M   'P 1'
#
loop_
_entity.id
_entity.type
_entity.pdbx_description
1 polymer ?
#
loop_
_entity_poly.entity_id
_entity_poly.type
_entity_poly.pdbx_seq_one_letter_code
_entity_poly.pdbx_strand_id
1 'polypeptide(L)'
;MACQLLPNLPDEIVCKIIGLVGEDSIWHHGPFLRAGKRGFSLVHEPSVLQTCNVTPMLINLEIRLGGKFRESLLECVSDGNTEAVYYEGLYATTFDVEHAINVLEPNVPTHALSTLDVGVFNVCLGKDKEASKLFLEFAAIHDKLRSDAILELTDELEWRLTLFLAPHLNSYPLTFKFPDDEVIKSPKCLYGHDYTKYLVGSCKNYRLFWICFNIAHML
;
A
#
# COMPACT_ATOMS: atom_id res chain seq x y z
N MET A 1 -21.30 2.34 -34.36
CA MET A 1 -19.94 2.11 -33.84
C MET A 1 -19.45 0.80 -34.43
N ALA A 2 -18.32 0.79 -35.13
CA ALA A 2 -17.73 -0.46 -35.58
C ALA A 2 -17.19 -1.23 -34.36
N CYS A 3 -17.61 -2.48 -34.17
CA CYS A 3 -16.98 -3.36 -33.19
C CYS A 3 -15.51 -3.48 -33.57
N GLN A 4 -14.60 -2.90 -32.77
CA GLN A 4 -13.18 -3.15 -32.92
C GLN A 4 -12.97 -4.63 -32.58
N LEU A 5 -12.86 -5.47 -33.60
CA LEU A 5 -12.55 -6.88 -33.43
C LEU A 5 -11.07 -6.99 -33.07
N LEU A 6 -10.79 -7.77 -32.02
CA LEU A 6 -9.42 -8.18 -31.71
C LEU A 6 -8.76 -8.83 -32.93
N PRO A 7 -7.46 -8.59 -33.16
CA PRO A 7 -6.73 -9.29 -34.21
C PRO A 7 -6.79 -10.80 -33.99
N ASN A 8 -6.75 -11.56 -35.09
CA ASN A 8 -6.74 -13.02 -35.08
C ASN A 8 -5.33 -13.55 -34.73
N LEU A 9 -4.88 -13.23 -33.52
CA LEU A 9 -3.64 -13.72 -32.91
C LEU A 9 -3.97 -14.77 -31.84
N PRO A 10 -3.05 -15.67 -31.47
CA PRO A 10 -3.21 -16.54 -30.30
C PRO A 10 -3.46 -15.74 -29.02
N ASP A 11 -4.32 -16.27 -28.15
CA ASP A 11 -4.73 -15.63 -26.89
C ASP A 11 -3.52 -15.28 -26.02
N GLU A 12 -2.53 -16.16 -25.91
CA GLU A 12 -1.29 -15.91 -25.17
C GLU A 12 -0.56 -14.63 -25.64
N ILE A 13 -0.48 -14.42 -26.96
CA ILE A 13 0.16 -13.21 -27.53
C ILE A 13 -0.67 -11.98 -27.20
N VAL A 14 -2.00 -12.08 -27.29
CA VAL A 14 -2.90 -10.97 -26.99
C VAL A 14 -2.83 -10.62 -25.49
N CYS A 15 -2.85 -11.61 -24.59
CA CYS A 15 -2.66 -11.39 -23.15
C CYS A 15 -1.33 -10.70 -22.88
N LYS A 16 -0.24 -11.11 -23.52
CA LYS A 16 1.06 -10.45 -23.37
C LYS A 16 1.03 -8.99 -23.82
N ILE A 17 0.33 -8.67 -24.92
CA ILE A 17 0.13 -7.29 -25.37
C ILE A 17 -0.70 -6.50 -24.34
N ILE A 18 -1.80 -7.07 -23.84
CA ILE A 18 -2.67 -6.45 -22.84
C ILE A 18 -1.91 -6.20 -21.53
N GLY A 19 -1.11 -7.17 -21.09
CA GLY A 19 -0.23 -7.06 -19.93
C GLY A 19 0.74 -5.90 -20.10
N LEU A 20 1.50 -5.87 -21.20
CA LEU A 20 2.49 -4.80 -21.47
C LEU A 20 1.88 -3.40 -21.50
N VAL A 21 0.70 -3.20 -22.10
CA VAL A 21 0.05 -1.88 -22.06
C VAL A 21 -0.61 -1.58 -20.71
N GLY A 22 -0.98 -2.64 -19.97
CA GLY A 22 -1.52 -2.58 -18.63
C GLY A 22 -0.48 -2.20 -17.58
N GLU A 23 0.77 -2.63 -17.75
CA GLU A 23 1.92 -2.23 -16.93
C GLU A 23 2.11 -0.70 -16.94
N ASP A 24 1.80 -0.02 -18.05
CA ASP A 24 1.79 1.44 -18.10
C ASP A 24 0.55 2.01 -17.40
N SER A 25 -0.64 1.46 -17.72
CA SER A 25 -1.89 1.85 -17.06
C SER A 25 -3.02 0.87 -17.33
N ILE A 26 -3.76 0.50 -16.29
CA ILE A 26 -5.01 -0.27 -16.43
C ILE A 26 -6.08 0.41 -17.31
N TRP A 27 -6.00 1.73 -17.51
CA TRP A 27 -6.90 2.45 -18.43
C TRP A 27 -6.75 1.97 -19.88
N HIS A 28 -5.57 1.44 -20.25
CA HIS A 28 -5.32 0.89 -21.58
C HIS A 28 -6.03 -0.44 -21.85
N HIS A 29 -6.66 -1.06 -20.84
CA HIS A 29 -7.50 -2.24 -21.03
C HIS A 29 -8.86 -1.90 -21.66
N GLY A 30 -9.31 -0.65 -21.56
CA GLY A 30 -10.62 -0.21 -22.05
C GLY A 30 -10.95 -0.59 -23.51
N PRO A 31 -10.04 -0.39 -24.49
CA PRO A 31 -10.25 -0.86 -25.87
C PRO A 31 -10.46 -2.38 -25.98
N PHE A 32 -9.73 -3.18 -25.20
CA PHE A 32 -9.83 -4.65 -25.21
C PHE A 32 -11.15 -5.12 -24.60
N LEU A 33 -11.59 -4.49 -23.51
CA LEU A 33 -12.90 -4.74 -22.91
C LEU A 33 -14.04 -4.45 -23.91
N ARG A 34 -13.89 -3.41 -24.75
CA ARG A 34 -14.85 -3.05 -25.79
C ARG A 34 -14.77 -3.94 -27.05
N ALA A 35 -13.76 -4.79 -27.16
CA ALA A 35 -13.55 -5.68 -28.31
C ALA A 35 -14.37 -6.99 -28.25
N GLY A 36 -15.37 -7.04 -27.37
CA GLY A 36 -16.30 -8.17 -27.23
C GLY A 36 -15.85 -9.22 -26.21
N LYS A 37 -16.58 -10.35 -26.16
CA LYS A 37 -16.40 -11.38 -25.12
C LYS A 37 -14.97 -11.90 -25.00
N ARG A 38 -14.30 -12.11 -26.14
CA ARG A 38 -12.90 -12.57 -26.15
C ARG A 38 -11.99 -11.55 -25.47
N GLY A 39 -12.10 -10.27 -25.80
CA GLY A 39 -11.27 -9.23 -25.19
C GLY A 39 -11.57 -9.04 -23.71
N PHE A 40 -12.84 -9.14 -23.32
CA PHE A 40 -13.23 -9.19 -21.92
C PHE A 40 -12.52 -10.32 -21.18
N SER A 41 -12.62 -11.57 -21.66
CA SER A 41 -11.97 -12.72 -21.03
C SER A 41 -10.45 -12.55 -20.91
N LEU A 42 -9.78 -12.08 -21.97
CA LEU A 42 -8.32 -11.92 -21.97
C LEU A 42 -7.82 -10.84 -21.02
N VAL A 43 -8.60 -9.77 -20.78
CA VAL A 43 -8.25 -8.74 -19.78
C VAL A 43 -8.28 -9.30 -18.35
N HIS A 44 -9.16 -10.26 -18.09
CA HIS A 44 -9.33 -10.88 -16.76
C HIS A 44 -8.49 -12.16 -16.60
N GLU A 45 -7.53 -12.39 -17.49
CA GLU A 45 -6.57 -13.48 -17.31
C GLU A 45 -5.62 -13.13 -16.14
N PRO A 46 -5.32 -14.08 -15.23
CA PRO A 46 -4.48 -13.80 -14.07
C PRO A 46 -3.12 -13.20 -14.42
N SER A 47 -2.51 -13.65 -15.52
CA SER A 47 -1.23 -13.12 -16.02
C SER A 47 -1.27 -11.63 -16.39
N VAL A 48 -2.44 -11.11 -16.76
CA VAL A 48 -2.68 -9.70 -17.08
C VAL A 48 -2.99 -8.91 -15.81
N LEU A 49 -3.89 -9.42 -14.96
CA LEU A 49 -4.31 -8.72 -13.75
C LEU A 49 -3.19 -8.64 -12.71
N GLN A 50 -2.32 -9.64 -12.63
CA GLN A 50 -1.19 -9.66 -11.71
C GLN A 50 -0.15 -8.57 -11.99
N THR A 51 -0.05 -8.09 -13.25
CA THR A 51 1.03 -7.21 -13.71
C THR A 51 0.58 -5.80 -14.05
N CYS A 52 -0.72 -5.54 -14.11
CA CYS A 52 -1.23 -4.22 -14.49
C CYS A 52 -1.00 -3.15 -13.42
N ASN A 53 -0.71 -1.92 -13.87
CA ASN A 53 -0.58 -0.75 -13.01
C ASN A 53 -1.97 -0.23 -12.64
N VAL A 54 -2.32 -0.39 -11.37
CA VAL A 54 -3.63 -0.02 -10.80
C VAL A 54 -3.60 1.34 -10.10
N THR A 55 -2.42 1.97 -9.98
CA THR A 55 -2.25 3.33 -9.41
C THR A 55 -3.26 4.35 -9.94
N PRO A 56 -3.59 4.38 -11.26
CA PRO A 56 -4.54 5.35 -11.78
C PRO A 56 -5.97 5.20 -11.25
N MET A 57 -6.33 4.04 -10.68
CA MET A 57 -7.63 3.83 -10.02
C MET A 57 -7.69 4.50 -8.64
N LEU A 58 -6.54 4.62 -7.95
CA LEU A 58 -6.44 5.27 -6.63
C LEU A 58 -6.74 6.76 -6.71
N ILE A 59 -6.20 7.45 -7.71
CA ILE A 59 -6.24 8.92 -7.84
C ILE A 59 -7.69 9.44 -7.92
N ASN A 60 -8.62 8.65 -8.49
CA ASN A 60 -10.02 9.03 -8.59
C ASN A 60 -10.88 8.59 -7.39
N LEU A 61 -10.28 7.90 -6.39
CA LEU A 61 -10.98 7.31 -5.25
C LEU A 61 -12.12 6.36 -5.63
N GLU A 62 -12.11 5.85 -6.87
CA GLU A 62 -13.13 4.98 -7.44
C GLU A 62 -12.92 3.50 -7.06
N ILE A 63 -11.95 3.21 -6.18
CA ILE A 63 -11.67 1.89 -5.61
C ILE A 63 -12.29 1.64 -4.23
N ARG A 64 -12.93 2.67 -3.64
CA ARG A 64 -13.64 2.56 -2.36
C ARG A 64 -14.99 1.86 -2.55
N LEU A 65 -15.68 1.57 -1.45
CA LEU A 65 -17.03 1.01 -1.47
C LEU A 65 -17.98 1.84 -2.36
N GLY A 66 -18.66 1.19 -3.30
CA GLY A 66 -19.53 1.84 -4.29
C GLY A 66 -18.79 2.56 -5.44
N GLY A 67 -17.46 2.50 -5.47
CA GLY A 67 -16.64 3.01 -6.56
C GLY A 67 -16.69 2.10 -7.79
N LYS A 68 -16.55 2.69 -8.98
CA LYS A 68 -16.70 1.98 -10.26
C LYS A 68 -15.62 0.93 -10.53
N PHE A 69 -14.44 1.08 -9.92
CA PHE A 69 -13.30 0.20 -10.11
C PHE A 69 -13.07 -0.75 -8.93
N ARG A 70 -14.00 -0.78 -7.97
CA ARG A 70 -13.89 -1.64 -6.80
C ARG A 70 -13.75 -3.12 -7.17
N GLU A 71 -14.63 -3.60 -8.05
CA GLU A 71 -14.64 -5.01 -8.47
C GLU A 71 -13.35 -5.38 -9.20
N SER A 72 -12.93 -4.55 -10.18
CA SER A 72 -11.68 -4.79 -10.91
C SER A 72 -10.43 -4.76 -10.01
N LEU A 73 -10.38 -3.88 -8.99
CA LEU A 73 -9.29 -3.90 -8.01
C LEU A 73 -9.28 -5.23 -7.24
N LEU A 74 -10.45 -5.71 -6.79
CA LEU A 74 -10.56 -6.95 -6.02
C LEU A 74 -10.20 -8.19 -6.84
N GLU A 75 -10.45 -8.18 -8.15
CA GLU A 75 -9.94 -9.20 -9.07
C GLU A 75 -8.41 -9.18 -9.10
N CYS A 76 -7.80 -8.00 -9.24
CA CYS A 76 -6.33 -7.85 -9.18
C CYS A 76 -5.76 -8.32 -7.82
N VAL A 77 -6.44 -8.02 -6.71
CA VAL A 77 -6.07 -8.52 -5.36
C VAL A 77 -6.11 -10.05 -5.34
N SER A 78 -7.16 -10.65 -5.89
CA SER A 78 -7.35 -12.11 -5.90
C SER A 78 -6.28 -12.82 -6.72
N ASP A 79 -5.79 -12.19 -7.79
CA ASP A 79 -4.70 -12.70 -8.63
C ASP A 79 -3.29 -12.31 -8.12
N GLY A 80 -3.21 -11.66 -6.96
CA GLY A 80 -1.94 -11.36 -6.29
C GLY A 80 -1.15 -10.20 -6.90
N ASN A 81 -1.84 -9.22 -7.50
CA ASN A 81 -1.22 -7.96 -7.91
C ASN A 81 -0.75 -7.18 -6.67
N THR A 82 0.56 -6.94 -6.57
CA THR A 82 1.19 -6.33 -5.40
C THR A 82 0.65 -4.94 -5.09
N GLU A 83 0.45 -4.08 -6.10
CA GLU A 83 -0.10 -2.73 -5.91
C GLU A 83 -1.57 -2.78 -5.47
N ALA A 84 -2.36 -3.68 -6.06
CA ALA A 84 -3.77 -3.83 -5.71
C ALA A 84 -3.94 -4.32 -4.27
N VAL A 85 -3.17 -5.34 -3.87
CA VAL A 85 -3.11 -5.84 -2.49
C VAL A 85 -2.71 -4.72 -1.53
N TYR A 86 -1.72 -3.91 -1.92
CA TYR A 86 -1.27 -2.79 -1.12
C TYR A 86 -2.38 -1.73 -0.91
N TYR A 87 -3.04 -1.30 -1.98
CA TYR A 87 -4.13 -0.32 -1.89
C TYR A 87 -5.34 -0.83 -1.14
N GLU A 88 -5.67 -2.12 -1.31
CA GLU A 88 -6.75 -2.74 -0.54
C GLU A 88 -6.40 -2.80 0.95
N GLY A 89 -5.16 -3.13 1.29
CA GLY A 89 -4.68 -3.14 2.66
C GLY A 89 -4.75 -1.75 3.30
N LEU A 90 -4.32 -0.71 2.59
CA LEU A 90 -4.47 0.66 3.07
C LEU A 90 -5.93 1.06 3.24
N TYR A 91 -6.81 0.70 2.29
CA TYR A 91 -8.24 0.99 2.42
C TYR A 91 -8.87 0.24 3.61
N ALA A 92 -8.46 -1.00 3.88
CA ALA A 92 -8.94 -1.81 4.99
C ALA A 92 -8.68 -1.14 6.36
N THR A 93 -7.62 -0.32 6.49
CA THR A 93 -7.36 0.46 7.72
C THR A 93 -8.49 1.40 8.11
N THR A 94 -9.34 1.80 7.15
CA THR A 94 -10.52 2.63 7.42
C THR A 94 -11.62 1.90 8.21
N PHE A 95 -11.51 0.58 8.33
CA PHE A 95 -12.46 -0.28 9.04
C PHE A 95 -11.80 -1.00 10.22
N ASP A 96 -10.66 -1.66 9.98
CA ASP A 96 -9.95 -2.45 10.97
C ASP A 96 -8.48 -2.62 10.58
N VAL A 97 -7.58 -2.18 11.46
CA VAL A 97 -6.12 -2.28 11.28
C VAL A 97 -5.65 -3.74 11.32
N GLU A 98 -6.28 -4.62 12.10
CA GLU A 98 -5.93 -6.05 12.08
C GLU A 98 -6.29 -6.70 10.74
N HIS A 99 -7.46 -6.38 10.19
CA HIS A 99 -7.84 -6.80 8.85
C HIS A 99 -6.87 -6.27 7.79
N ALA A 100 -6.45 -5.00 7.87
CA ALA A 100 -5.47 -4.43 6.96
C ALA A 100 -4.14 -5.19 6.95
N ILE A 101 -3.64 -5.59 8.13
CA ILE A 101 -2.43 -6.41 8.25
C ILE A 101 -2.60 -7.74 7.51
N ASN A 102 -3.73 -8.42 7.68
CA ASN A 102 -3.99 -9.71 7.02
C ASN A 102 -4.06 -9.57 5.49
N VAL A 103 -4.63 -8.46 4.99
CA VAL A 103 -4.65 -8.18 3.55
C VAL A 103 -3.24 -7.96 3.01
N LEU A 104 -2.37 -7.25 3.75
CA LEU A 104 -1.01 -6.92 3.32
C LEU A 104 -0.01 -8.07 3.47
N GLU A 105 -0.33 -9.09 4.28
CA GLU A 105 0.57 -10.21 4.59
C GLU A 105 1.21 -10.86 3.35
N PRO A 106 0.48 -11.14 2.23
CA PRO A 106 1.07 -11.75 1.04
C PRO A 106 2.19 -10.92 0.39
N ASN A 107 2.20 -9.61 0.60
CA ASN A 107 3.23 -8.71 0.07
C ASN A 107 4.47 -8.62 0.97
N VAL A 108 4.43 -9.16 2.18
CA VAL A 108 5.55 -9.10 3.14
C VAL A 108 6.42 -10.36 3.01
N PRO A 109 7.76 -10.24 2.94
CA PRO A 109 8.54 -9.01 3.05
C PRO A 109 8.98 -8.42 1.70
N THR A 110 8.46 -8.91 0.58
CA THR A 110 9.00 -8.60 -0.76
C THR A 110 8.69 -7.18 -1.23
N HIS A 111 7.59 -6.59 -0.76
CA HIS A 111 7.20 -5.22 -1.07
C HIS A 111 7.57 -4.28 0.08
N ALA A 112 8.41 -3.28 -0.19
CA ALA A 112 8.95 -2.37 0.82
C ALA A 112 7.85 -1.62 1.58
N LEU A 113 6.93 -0.97 0.86
CA LEU A 113 5.83 -0.21 1.48
C LEU A 113 4.94 -1.11 2.34
N SER A 114 4.48 -2.26 1.84
CA SER A 114 3.68 -3.20 2.64
C SER A 114 4.40 -3.61 3.91
N THR A 115 5.69 -3.93 3.82
CA THR A 115 6.48 -4.38 4.98
C THR A 115 6.63 -3.28 6.03
N LEU A 116 6.92 -2.06 5.60
CA LEU A 116 7.02 -0.90 6.48
C LEU A 116 5.67 -0.61 7.15
N ASP A 117 4.60 -0.58 6.37
CA ASP A 117 3.26 -0.21 6.82
C ASP A 117 2.69 -1.24 7.79
N VAL A 118 2.86 -2.54 7.54
CA VAL A 118 2.48 -3.59 8.49
C VAL A 118 3.25 -3.47 9.79
N GLY A 119 4.54 -3.08 9.74
CA GLY A 119 5.32 -2.76 10.93
C GLY A 119 4.71 -1.60 11.73
N VAL A 120 4.37 -0.51 11.04
CA VAL A 120 3.70 0.67 11.63
C VAL A 120 2.34 0.30 12.23
N PHE A 121 1.53 -0.50 11.55
CA PHE A 121 0.22 -0.95 12.03
C PHE A 121 0.32 -1.82 13.28
N ASN A 122 1.32 -2.71 13.35
CA ASN A 122 1.60 -3.46 14.58
C ASN A 122 1.97 -2.55 15.75
N VAL A 123 2.68 -1.44 15.51
CA VAL A 123 2.92 -0.41 16.54
C VAL A 123 1.60 0.23 17.00
N CYS A 124 0.70 0.60 16.08
CA CYS A 124 -0.61 1.16 16.45
C CYS A 124 -1.41 0.20 17.35
N LEU A 125 -1.30 -1.11 17.10
CA LEU A 125 -1.95 -2.16 17.89
C LEU A 125 -1.20 -2.52 19.19
N GLY A 126 -0.03 -1.93 19.46
CA GLY A 126 0.81 -2.27 20.62
C GLY A 126 1.47 -3.66 20.54
N LYS A 127 1.60 -4.22 19.33
CA LYS A 127 2.24 -5.51 19.06
C LYS A 127 3.75 -5.31 18.83
N ASP A 128 4.43 -4.89 19.89
CA ASP A 128 5.83 -4.43 19.85
C ASP A 128 6.80 -5.45 19.22
N LYS A 129 6.66 -6.75 19.57
CA LYS A 129 7.56 -7.80 19.09
C LYS A 129 7.40 -8.07 17.60
N GLU A 130 6.15 -8.09 17.14
CA GLU A 130 5.79 -8.28 15.74
C GLU A 130 6.28 -7.09 14.90
N ALA A 131 6.06 -5.87 15.38
CA ALA A 131 6.57 -4.66 14.76
C ALA A 131 8.11 -4.70 14.62
N SER A 132 8.82 -4.96 15.71
CA SER A 132 10.29 -5.04 15.71
C SER A 132 10.84 -6.11 14.76
N LYS A 133 10.18 -7.27 14.66
CA LYS A 133 10.53 -8.30 13.68
C LYS A 133 10.43 -7.76 12.25
N LEU A 134 9.33 -7.11 11.92
CA LEU A 134 9.08 -6.57 10.57
C LEU A 134 10.06 -5.45 10.22
N PHE A 135 10.41 -4.59 11.17
CA PHE A 135 11.38 -3.53 10.93
C PHE A 135 12.81 -4.07 10.72
N LEU A 136 13.19 -5.17 11.38
CA LEU A 136 14.44 -5.87 11.08
C LEU A 136 14.43 -6.49 9.68
N GLU A 137 13.33 -7.12 9.32
CA GLU A 137 13.15 -7.76 8.01
C GLU A 137 13.19 -6.71 6.89
N PHE A 138 12.52 -5.58 7.08
CA PHE A 138 12.63 -4.42 6.20
C PHE A 138 14.08 -3.95 6.05
N ALA A 139 14.79 -3.77 7.17
CA ALA A 139 16.17 -3.30 7.17
C ALA A 139 17.16 -4.27 6.49
N ALA A 140 16.84 -5.56 6.50
CA ALA A 140 17.66 -6.60 5.90
C ALA A 140 17.45 -6.71 4.38
N ILE A 141 16.24 -6.45 3.89
CA ILE A 141 15.86 -6.69 2.48
C ILE A 141 15.83 -5.41 1.65
N HIS A 142 15.35 -4.30 2.22
CA HIS A 142 15.07 -3.07 1.48
C HIS A 142 16.10 -1.99 1.77
N ASP A 143 15.98 -1.33 2.92
CA ASP A 143 16.88 -0.24 3.29
C ASP A 143 16.92 -0.04 4.81
N LYS A 144 17.99 0.57 5.30
CA LYS A 144 18.17 0.89 6.71
C LYS A 144 17.06 1.81 7.18
N LEU A 145 16.51 1.53 8.37
CA LEU A 145 15.47 2.34 9.01
C LEU A 145 15.82 3.83 9.26
N ARG A 146 17.08 4.21 9.03
CA ARG A 146 17.63 5.54 9.23
C ARG A 146 18.01 6.24 7.93
N SER A 147 17.77 5.61 6.77
CA SER A 147 18.03 6.22 5.48
C SER A 147 17.01 7.32 5.21
N ASP A 148 17.38 8.26 4.33
CA ASP A 148 16.44 9.29 3.89
C ASP A 148 15.32 8.70 3.01
N ALA A 149 15.53 7.51 2.41
CA ALA A 149 14.50 6.81 1.61
C ALA A 149 13.27 6.41 2.44
N ILE A 150 13.44 6.15 3.74
CA ILE A 150 12.29 5.95 4.64
C ILE A 150 11.38 7.18 4.65
N LEU A 151 11.93 8.40 4.54
CA LEU A 151 11.10 9.61 4.53
C LEU A 151 10.12 9.60 3.36
N GLU A 152 10.61 9.26 2.16
CA GLU A 152 9.79 9.20 0.95
C GLU A 152 8.69 8.14 1.08
N LEU A 153 9.04 6.94 1.57
CA LEU A 153 8.07 5.86 1.80
C LEU A 153 7.02 6.25 2.84
N THR A 154 7.42 6.96 3.89
CA THR A 154 6.50 7.39 4.95
C THR A 154 5.61 8.56 4.55
N ASP A 155 6.13 9.52 3.76
CA ASP A 155 5.33 10.61 3.19
C ASP A 155 4.28 10.03 2.23
N GLU A 156 4.64 8.98 1.49
CA GLU A 156 3.72 8.24 0.63
C GLU A 156 2.61 7.53 1.42
N LEU A 157 2.93 6.87 2.54
CA LEU A 157 1.93 6.29 3.44
C LEU A 157 0.95 7.35 3.96
N GLU A 158 1.44 8.46 4.51
CA GLU A 158 0.59 9.56 5.01
C GLU A 158 -0.33 10.10 3.91
N TRP A 159 0.22 10.31 2.71
CA TRP A 159 -0.54 10.81 1.56
C TRP A 159 -1.63 9.81 1.13
N ARG A 160 -1.31 8.52 0.99
CA ARG A 160 -2.26 7.48 0.56
C ARG A 160 -3.37 7.27 1.61
N LEU A 161 -3.04 7.24 2.90
CA LEU A 161 -4.05 7.16 3.96
C LEU A 161 -4.97 8.40 3.97
N THR A 162 -4.43 9.58 3.69
CA THR A 162 -5.24 10.81 3.54
C THR A 162 -6.25 10.68 2.40
N LEU A 163 -5.88 10.09 1.26
CA LEU A 163 -6.80 9.84 0.14
C LEU A 163 -7.98 8.95 0.56
N PHE A 164 -7.73 7.95 1.40
CA PHE A 164 -8.77 7.07 1.92
C PHE A 164 -9.65 7.68 3.02
N LEU A 165 -9.42 8.95 3.40
CA LEU A 165 -10.08 9.63 4.51
C LEU A 165 -9.78 8.99 5.88
N ALA A 166 -8.66 8.29 5.99
CA ALA A 166 -8.17 7.73 7.26
C ALA A 166 -8.03 8.78 8.39
N PRO A 167 -7.58 10.04 8.18
CA PRO A 167 -7.32 11.03 9.25
C PRO A 167 -8.47 11.36 10.23
N HIS A 168 -9.65 10.77 10.03
CA HIS A 168 -10.84 11.02 10.83
C HIS A 168 -11.10 9.94 11.89
N LEU A 169 -10.33 8.85 11.93
CA LEU A 169 -10.57 7.76 12.88
C LEU A 169 -10.05 8.09 14.29
N ASN A 170 -8.81 8.59 14.43
CA ASN A 170 -8.17 9.00 15.70
C ASN A 170 -8.36 7.97 16.84
N SER A 171 -8.28 6.68 16.54
CA SER A 171 -8.61 5.59 17.48
C SER A 171 -7.43 5.19 18.33
N TYR A 172 -6.21 5.22 17.78
CA TYR A 172 -5.01 4.73 18.44
C TYR A 172 -4.15 5.77 19.20
N PRO A 173 -4.37 7.10 19.15
CA PRO A 173 -3.41 8.02 19.77
C PRO A 173 -3.42 7.97 21.30
N LEU A 174 -4.54 7.60 21.94
CA LEU A 174 -4.62 7.47 23.40
C LEU A 174 -3.88 6.24 23.95
N THR A 175 -3.78 5.19 23.15
CA THR A 175 -3.10 3.93 23.52
C THR A 175 -1.71 3.82 22.93
N PHE A 176 -1.29 4.81 22.13
CA PHE A 176 -0.03 4.78 21.43
C PHE A 176 1.15 4.68 22.40
N LYS A 177 1.94 3.63 22.21
CA LYS A 177 3.22 3.45 22.86
C LYS A 177 4.20 2.95 21.80
N PHE A 178 5.28 3.69 21.61
CA PHE A 178 6.31 3.27 20.68
C PHE A 178 7.12 2.10 21.27
N PRO A 179 7.51 1.10 20.46
CA PRO A 179 8.33 0.00 20.94
C PRO A 179 9.61 0.49 21.62
N ASP A 180 9.96 -0.18 22.72
CA ASP A 180 11.24 0.02 23.41
C ASP A 180 11.82 -1.34 23.83
N ASP A 181 12.48 -1.98 22.89
CA ASP A 181 13.06 -3.32 23.00
C ASP A 181 14.50 -3.35 22.47
N GLU A 182 15.07 -4.54 22.27
CA GLU A 182 16.47 -4.69 21.82
C GLU A 182 16.70 -4.23 20.38
N VAL A 183 15.64 -4.14 19.58
CA VAL A 183 15.65 -3.81 18.16
C VAL A 183 15.38 -2.32 17.94
N ILE A 184 14.31 -1.84 18.56
CA ILE A 184 13.84 -0.46 18.46
C ILE A 184 13.92 0.17 19.84
N LYS A 185 14.61 1.30 19.92
CA LYS A 185 14.70 2.08 21.14
C LYS A 185 13.83 3.30 21.07
N SER A 186 13.06 3.51 22.14
CA SER A 186 12.27 4.70 22.27
C SER A 186 13.15 5.95 22.38
N PRO A 187 12.74 7.06 21.77
CA PRO A 187 13.41 8.34 21.94
C PRO A 187 13.60 8.73 23.40
N LYS A 188 14.84 9.00 23.82
CA LYS A 188 15.11 9.56 25.17
C LYS A 188 14.43 10.92 25.37
N CYS A 189 14.12 11.61 24.28
CA CYS A 189 13.49 12.91 24.27
C CYS A 189 11.98 12.86 24.03
N LEU A 190 11.32 11.69 24.15
CA LEU A 190 9.90 11.42 23.80
C LEU A 190 8.89 12.44 24.33
N TYR A 191 9.20 13.13 25.42
CA TYR A 191 8.32 14.07 26.10
C TYR A 191 8.93 15.46 26.32
N GLY A 192 10.06 15.77 25.69
CA GLY A 192 10.92 16.91 26.07
C GLY A 192 11.10 18.01 25.01
N HIS A 193 10.55 17.88 23.80
CA HIS A 193 10.70 18.91 22.77
C HIS A 193 9.36 19.41 22.23
N ASP A 194 9.37 20.66 21.77
CA ASP A 194 8.29 21.23 20.97
C ASP A 194 8.52 20.81 19.51
N TYR A 195 7.69 19.90 19.04
CA TYR A 195 7.99 19.08 17.88
C TYR A 195 7.46 19.72 16.59
N THR A 196 8.30 20.53 15.94
CA THR A 196 7.98 21.11 14.62
C THR A 196 8.74 20.37 13.51
N LYS A 197 8.04 20.10 12.39
CA LYS A 197 8.43 19.22 11.25
C LYS A 197 9.81 19.56 10.60
N TYR A 198 10.45 20.66 10.97
CA TYR A 198 11.59 21.25 10.23
C TYR A 198 12.91 21.44 11.02
N LEU A 199 13.06 20.95 12.24
CA LEU A 199 14.32 21.11 12.97
C LEU A 199 15.38 20.05 12.59
N VAL A 200 16.47 20.55 11.99
CA VAL A 200 17.73 19.83 11.76
C VAL A 200 18.48 19.73 13.09
N GLY A 201 18.45 18.55 13.72
CA GLY A 201 19.25 18.26 14.92
C GLY A 201 18.97 16.87 15.49
N SER A 202 20.03 16.06 15.66
CA SER A 202 20.22 14.81 16.44
C SER A 202 19.15 13.70 16.51
N CYS A 203 17.94 13.89 15.99
CA CYS A 203 16.76 13.03 16.16
C CYS A 203 16.44 12.19 14.91
N LYS A 204 17.42 11.94 14.03
CA LYS A 204 17.22 11.11 12.81
C LYS A 204 16.71 9.70 13.14
N ASN A 205 17.01 9.18 14.33
CA ASN A 205 16.51 7.89 14.83
C ASN A 205 15.02 7.89 15.23
N TYR A 206 14.36 9.05 15.23
CA TYR A 206 12.99 9.20 15.69
C TYR A 206 12.01 9.44 14.55
N ARG A 207 12.46 9.37 13.29
CA ARG A 207 11.56 9.44 12.13
C ARG A 207 10.57 8.29 12.12
N LEU A 208 11.02 7.08 12.44
CA LEU A 208 10.13 5.93 12.63
C LEU A 208 9.12 6.16 13.77
N PHE A 209 9.57 6.78 14.87
CA PHE A 209 8.65 7.20 15.94
C PHE A 209 7.61 8.21 15.43
N TRP A 210 8.04 9.24 14.69
CA TRP A 210 7.17 10.28 14.16
C TRP A 210 6.09 9.71 13.25
N ILE A 211 6.47 8.85 12.31
CA ILE A 211 5.49 8.25 11.41
C ILE A 211 4.53 7.36 12.19
N CYS A 212 5.02 6.48 13.09
CA CYS A 212 4.14 5.64 13.89
C CYS A 212 3.17 6.49 14.73
N PHE A 213 3.66 7.59 15.30
CA PHE A 213 2.82 8.53 16.05
C PHE A 213 1.78 9.22 15.16
N ASN A 214 2.18 9.75 14.01
CA ASN A 214 1.28 10.43 13.07
C ASN A 214 0.23 9.47 12.52
N ILE A 215 0.63 8.27 12.09
CA ILE A 215 -0.29 7.25 11.59
C ILE A 215 -1.25 6.79 12.69
N ALA A 216 -0.76 6.64 13.93
CA ALA A 216 -1.64 6.35 15.07
C ALA A 216 -2.62 7.50 15.40
N HIS A 217 -2.36 8.74 14.97
CA HIS A 217 -3.34 9.82 15.05
C HIS A 217 -4.30 9.82 13.87
N MET A 218 -3.86 9.39 12.69
CA MET A 218 -4.74 9.27 11.54
C MET A 218 -5.76 8.16 11.78
N LEU A 219 -5.30 6.96 12.12
CA LEU A 219 -6.10 5.76 12.40
C LEU A 219 -6.75 5.81 13.79
#